data_AF-A0A846D4A7-F1
#
_entry.id   AF-A0A846D4A7-F1
#
_cell.length_a   1.000
_cell.length_b   1.000
_cell.length_c   1.000
_cell.angle_alpha   90.00
_cell.angle_beta   90.00
_cell.angle_gamma   90.00
#
_symmetry.space_group_name_H-M   'P 1'
#
loop_
_entity.id
_entity.type
_entity.pdbx_description
1 polymer ?
#
loop_
_entity_poly.entity_id
_entity_poly.type
_entity_poly.pdbx_seq_one_letter_code
_entity_poly.pdbx_strand_id
1 'polypeptide(L)'
;MNQIKRIRIAQASPSSQEDLQNWKYSASNTKKHQADQVATKILKTRVLNGQGMHPRRFCRRWFGLEAVNQYGQRCYTESYISILESEHGYREKCINLIARVLKIKANTIHRWGKGVEFDKISPDKRQQYEMYLGYVDTLRVLATSLGGLDERLLLRLLDREQ
;
A
#
# COMPACT_ATOMS: atom_id res chain seq x y z
N MET A 1 -15.90 59.38 -5.52
CA MET A 1 -15.04 59.09 -6.69
C MET A 1 -13.97 58.11 -6.24
N ASN A 2 -14.14 56.81 -6.49
CA ASN A 2 -13.19 55.75 -6.10
C ASN A 2 -12.59 55.12 -7.37
N GLN A 3 -11.28 55.26 -7.56
CA GLN A 3 -10.52 54.65 -8.66
C GLN A 3 -9.75 53.45 -8.11
N ILE A 4 -10.31 52.24 -8.28
CA ILE A 4 -9.61 50.98 -8.02
C ILE A 4 -8.87 50.58 -9.30
N LYS A 5 -7.54 50.67 -9.31
CA LYS A 5 -6.69 50.11 -10.38
C LYS A 5 -6.81 48.59 -10.39
N ARG A 6 -7.53 48.03 -11.36
CA ARG A 6 -7.56 46.59 -11.65
C ARG A 6 -6.21 46.18 -12.27
N ILE A 7 -5.46 45.34 -11.56
CA ILE A 7 -4.33 44.60 -12.11
C ILE A 7 -4.90 43.61 -13.13
N ARG A 8 -4.55 43.78 -14.42
CA ARG A 8 -4.82 42.78 -15.45
C ARG A 8 -3.88 41.60 -15.22
N ILE A 9 -4.41 40.50 -14.70
CA ILE A 9 -3.75 39.20 -14.82
C ILE A 9 -3.94 38.79 -16.29
N ALA A 10 -2.84 38.76 -17.05
CA ALA A 10 -2.83 38.26 -18.41
C ALA A 10 -3.26 36.78 -18.38
N GLN A 11 -4.47 36.51 -18.90
CA GLN A 11 -4.88 35.16 -19.23
C GLN A 11 -4.10 34.73 -20.48
N ALA A 12 -2.97 34.05 -20.30
CA ALA A 12 -2.33 33.31 -21.37
C ALA A 12 -3.22 32.10 -21.71
N SER A 13 -4.00 32.24 -22.77
CA SER A 13 -4.76 31.15 -23.37
C SER A 13 -3.76 30.23 -24.09
N PRO A 14 -3.73 28.90 -23.86
CA PRO A 14 -2.78 28.02 -24.53
C PRO A 14 -3.19 27.89 -26.00
N SER A 15 -2.42 28.52 -26.88
CA SER A 15 -2.69 28.63 -28.31
C SER A 15 -1.79 27.68 -29.12
N SER A 16 -1.89 26.38 -28.88
CA SER A 16 -1.53 25.34 -29.88
C SER A 16 -1.91 23.94 -29.37
N GLN A 17 -2.26 23.03 -30.30
CA GLN A 17 -2.43 21.60 -29.99
C GLN A 17 -1.12 20.96 -29.48
N GLU A 18 0.03 21.51 -29.86
CA GLU A 18 1.36 21.08 -29.43
C GLU A 18 1.61 21.39 -27.94
N ASP A 19 1.16 22.55 -27.43
CA ASP A 19 1.28 22.89 -26.02
C ASP A 19 0.44 21.97 -25.12
N LEU A 20 -0.74 21.57 -25.58
CA LEU A 20 -1.58 20.59 -24.89
C LEU A 20 -0.95 19.20 -24.87
N GLN A 21 -0.30 18.78 -25.97
CA GLN A 21 0.41 17.50 -26.03
C GLN A 21 1.67 17.51 -25.17
N ASN A 22 2.45 18.59 -25.21
CA ASN A 22 3.69 18.75 -24.45
C ASN A 22 3.41 18.85 -22.94
N TRP A 23 2.33 19.53 -22.53
CA TRP A 23 1.87 19.53 -21.15
C TRP A 23 1.40 18.14 -20.67
N LYS A 24 0.63 17.41 -21.49
CA LYS A 24 0.21 16.03 -21.19
C LYS A 24 1.41 15.09 -21.06
N TYR A 25 2.39 15.20 -21.97
CA TYR A 25 3.63 14.43 -21.94
C TYR A 25 4.44 14.75 -20.68
N SER A 26 4.63 16.03 -20.37
CA SER A 26 5.36 16.47 -19.18
C SER A 26 4.69 16.02 -17.88
N ALA A 27 3.36 16.20 -17.76
CA ALA A 27 2.58 15.74 -16.61
C ALA A 27 2.60 14.21 -16.45
N SER A 28 2.63 13.45 -17.56
CA SER A 28 2.77 11.99 -17.55
C SER A 28 4.16 11.56 -17.05
N ASN A 29 5.21 12.30 -17.44
CA ASN A 29 6.59 11.98 -17.08
C ASN A 29 6.89 12.32 -15.62
N THR A 30 6.34 13.43 -15.11
CA THR A 30 6.42 13.78 -13.69
C THR A 30 5.67 12.78 -12.81
N LYS A 31 4.45 12.36 -13.18
CA LYS A 31 3.70 11.31 -12.47
C LYS A 31 4.45 9.97 -12.44
N LYS A 32 5.10 9.62 -13.55
CA LYS A 32 5.91 8.41 -13.68
C LYS A 32 7.14 8.44 -12.77
N HIS A 33 7.87 9.54 -12.75
CA HIS A 33 9.04 9.72 -11.88
C HIS A 33 8.67 9.72 -10.39
N GLN A 34 7.51 10.27 -10.04
CA GLN A 34 6.98 10.24 -8.68
C GLN A 34 6.58 8.82 -8.25
N ALA A 35 5.95 8.04 -9.13
CA ALA A 35 5.61 6.64 -8.87
C ALA A 35 6.86 5.76 -8.69
N ASP A 36 7.91 5.99 -9.50
CA ASP A 36 9.19 5.28 -9.41
C ASP A 36 9.93 5.53 -8.09
N GLN A 37 9.95 6.78 -7.62
CA GLN A 37 10.51 7.14 -6.32
C GLN A 37 9.72 6.53 -5.15
N VAL A 38 8.39 6.54 -5.23
CA VAL A 38 7.52 5.93 -4.21
C VAL A 38 7.73 4.43 -4.17
N ALA A 39 7.76 3.76 -5.32
CA ALA A 39 8.02 2.32 -5.41
C ALA A 39 9.39 1.93 -4.87
N THR A 40 10.44 2.65 -5.28
CA THR A 40 11.82 2.41 -4.83
C THR A 40 11.95 2.60 -3.30
N LYS A 41 11.32 3.62 -2.74
CA LYS A 41 11.32 3.84 -1.28
C LYS A 41 10.61 2.70 -0.55
N ILE A 42 9.46 2.26 -1.06
CA ILE A 42 8.70 1.15 -0.48
C ILE A 42 9.51 -0.16 -0.49
N LEU A 43 10.13 -0.49 -1.63
CA LEU A 43 10.96 -1.68 -1.79
C LEU A 43 12.17 -1.65 -0.85
N LYS A 44 12.91 -0.53 -0.79
CA LYS A 44 14.05 -0.37 0.11
C LYS A 44 13.66 -0.48 1.59
N THR A 45 12.56 0.14 2.01
CA THR A 45 12.20 0.15 3.43
C THR A 45 11.62 -1.18 3.91
N ARG A 46 10.91 -1.93 3.06
CA ARG A 46 10.16 -3.13 3.51
C ARG A 46 10.75 -4.46 3.06
N VAL A 47 11.21 -4.56 1.82
CA VAL A 47 11.71 -5.82 1.24
C VAL A 47 13.18 -6.01 1.62
N LEU A 48 14.00 -4.97 1.44
CA LEU A 48 15.45 -5.06 1.65
C LEU A 48 15.87 -5.06 3.12
N ASN A 49 15.06 -4.52 4.03
CA ASN A 49 15.36 -4.50 5.46
C ASN A 49 15.00 -5.81 6.19
N GLY A 50 14.47 -6.82 5.49
CA GLY A 50 14.11 -8.11 6.10
C GLY A 50 13.05 -8.00 7.20
N GLN A 51 12.27 -6.91 7.24
CA GLN A 51 11.22 -6.74 8.23
C GLN A 51 9.98 -7.51 7.80
N GLY A 52 9.83 -8.71 8.36
CA GLY A 52 8.62 -9.50 8.24
C GLY A 52 7.37 -8.75 8.71
N MET A 53 6.22 -9.13 8.18
CA MET A 53 4.92 -8.60 8.57
C MET A 53 4.19 -9.56 9.51
N HIS A 54 3.96 -9.10 10.73
CA HIS A 54 3.14 -9.82 11.70
C HIS A 54 1.73 -10.12 11.16
N PRO A 55 1.16 -11.33 11.37
CA PRO A 55 -0.12 -11.70 10.76
C PRO A 55 -1.31 -10.84 11.19
N ARG A 56 -1.36 -10.40 12.46
CA ARG A 56 -2.39 -9.42 12.92
C ARG A 56 -2.36 -8.15 12.08
N ARG A 57 -1.15 -7.59 11.93
CA ARG A 57 -0.90 -6.35 11.19
C ARG A 57 -1.21 -6.51 9.71
N PHE A 58 -0.84 -7.66 9.12
CA PHE A 58 -1.20 -8.00 7.76
C PHE A 58 -2.72 -7.96 7.55
N CYS A 59 -3.49 -8.58 8.44
CA CYS A 59 -4.94 -8.59 8.35
C CYS A 59 -5.55 -7.19 8.52
N ARG A 60 -5.08 -6.42 9.51
CA ARG A 60 -5.52 -5.02 9.72
C ARG A 60 -5.34 -4.19 8.45
N ARG A 61 -4.16 -4.26 7.83
CA ARG A 61 -3.88 -3.56 6.57
C ARG A 61 -4.74 -4.10 5.43
N TRP A 62 -4.88 -5.43 5.34
CA TRP A 62 -5.63 -6.07 4.26
C TRP A 62 -7.10 -5.67 4.23
N PHE A 63 -7.71 -5.56 5.41
CA PHE A 63 -9.12 -5.19 5.59
C PHE A 63 -9.32 -3.67 5.82
N GLY A 64 -8.26 -2.86 5.70
CA GLY A 64 -8.37 -1.40 5.74
C GLY A 64 -8.48 -0.77 7.14
N LEU A 65 -8.20 -1.51 8.21
CA LEU A 65 -8.22 -1.01 9.59
C LEU A 65 -7.01 -0.08 9.87
N GLU A 66 -5.95 -0.18 9.07
CA GLU A 66 -4.81 0.77 9.08
C GLU A 66 -4.91 1.83 7.95
N ALA A 67 -6.09 2.04 7.36
CA ALA A 67 -6.26 3.06 6.33
C ALA A 67 -5.98 4.47 6.87
N VAL A 68 -5.42 5.31 6.00
CA VAL A 68 -5.20 6.74 6.26
C VAL A 68 -6.08 7.57 5.34
N ASN A 69 -6.54 8.71 5.85
CA ASN A 69 -7.30 9.68 5.07
C ASN A 69 -6.38 10.53 4.17
N GLN A 70 -6.99 11.45 3.41
CA GLN A 70 -6.26 12.35 2.51
C GLN A 70 -5.25 13.28 3.21
N TYR A 71 -5.35 13.43 4.53
CA TYR A 71 -4.42 14.22 5.35
C TYR A 71 -3.33 13.36 6.01
N GLY A 72 -3.25 12.07 5.68
CA GLY A 72 -2.28 11.13 6.25
C GLY A 72 -2.61 10.69 7.68
N GLN A 73 -3.80 11.00 8.19
CA GLN A 73 -4.24 10.61 9.54
C GLN A 73 -4.92 9.25 9.49
N ARG A 74 -4.73 8.44 10.54
CA ARG A 74 -5.41 7.14 10.66
C ARG A 74 -6.92 7.33 10.71
N CYS A 75 -7.65 6.53 9.93
CA CYS A 75 -9.11 6.55 9.93
C CYS A 75 -9.71 5.98 11.22
N TYR A 76 -8.95 5.15 11.94
CA TYR A 76 -9.41 4.44 13.14
C TYR A 76 -8.42 4.60 14.30
N THR A 77 -8.96 4.69 15.51
CA THR A 77 -8.19 4.62 16.76
C THR A 77 -7.90 3.18 17.14
N GLU A 78 -6.90 2.94 17.98
CA GLU A 78 -6.54 1.58 18.41
C GLU A 78 -7.68 0.89 19.19
N SER A 79 -8.44 1.66 19.98
CA SER A 79 -9.62 1.15 20.69
C SER A 79 -10.71 0.68 19.71
N TYR A 80 -10.97 1.47 18.66
CA TYR A 80 -11.96 1.11 17.65
C TYR A 80 -11.51 -0.10 16.82
N ILE A 81 -10.23 -0.16 16.45
CA ILE A 81 -9.64 -1.34 15.79
C ILE A 81 -9.84 -2.58 16.65
N SER A 82 -9.62 -2.50 17.97
CA SER A 82 -9.80 -3.64 18.87
C SER A 82 -11.25 -4.14 18.92
N ILE A 83 -12.23 -3.23 18.83
CA ILE A 83 -13.66 -3.58 18.71
C ILE A 83 -13.90 -4.34 17.41
N LEU A 84 -13.41 -3.83 16.27
CA LEU A 84 -13.54 -4.48 14.96
C LEU A 84 -12.87 -5.86 14.94
N GLU A 85 -11.70 -6.00 15.57
CA GLU A 85 -11.00 -7.28 15.66
C GLU A 85 -11.75 -8.31 16.53
N SER A 86 -12.60 -7.84 17.45
CA SER A 86 -13.44 -8.66 18.32
C SER A 86 -14.78 -9.03 17.68
N GLU A 87 -15.11 -8.47 16.51
CA GLU A 87 -16.33 -8.81 15.79
C GLU A 87 -16.36 -10.28 15.38
N HIS A 88 -17.56 -10.86 15.46
CA HIS A 88 -17.78 -12.23 15.05
C HIS A 88 -17.34 -12.46 13.59
N GLY A 89 -16.45 -13.42 13.39
CA GLY A 89 -15.94 -13.79 12.07
C GLY A 89 -14.74 -12.98 11.57
N TYR A 90 -14.29 -11.91 12.25
CA TYR A 90 -13.05 -11.22 11.86
C TYR A 90 -11.86 -12.19 11.87
N ARG A 91 -11.69 -12.96 12.95
CA ARG A 91 -10.66 -13.99 13.04
C ARG A 91 -10.74 -15.02 11.92
N GLU A 92 -11.95 -15.48 11.57
CA GLU A 92 -12.17 -16.45 10.50
C GLU A 92 -11.71 -15.88 9.14
N LYS A 93 -12.03 -14.61 8.87
CA LYS A 93 -11.56 -13.88 7.67
C LYS A 93 -10.03 -13.81 7.64
N CYS A 94 -9.39 -13.52 8.77
CA CYS A 94 -7.92 -13.50 8.90
C CYS A 94 -7.31 -14.87 8.59
N ILE A 95 -7.85 -15.94 9.19
CA ILE A 95 -7.38 -17.32 8.97
C ILE A 95 -7.46 -17.70 7.49
N ASN A 96 -8.61 -17.46 6.86
CA ASN A 96 -8.83 -17.80 5.45
C ASN A 96 -7.92 -17.00 4.51
N LEU A 97 -7.69 -15.72 4.82
CA LEU A 97 -6.77 -14.87 4.09
C LEU A 97 -5.34 -15.41 4.19
N ILE A 98 -4.84 -15.62 5.41
CA ILE A 98 -3.46 -16.07 5.63
C ILE A 98 -3.25 -17.46 5.03
N ALA A 99 -4.23 -18.37 5.15
CA ALA A 99 -4.19 -19.71 4.55
C ALA A 99 -3.97 -19.64 3.04
N ARG A 100 -4.72 -18.76 2.37
CA ARG A 100 -4.64 -18.55 0.92
C ARG A 100 -3.29 -17.97 0.51
N VAL A 101 -2.78 -17.01 1.29
CA VAL A 101 -1.51 -16.34 1.02
C VAL A 101 -0.34 -17.29 1.22
N LEU A 102 -0.24 -17.94 2.37
CA LEU A 102 0.85 -18.85 2.71
C LEU A 102 0.72 -20.24 2.07
N LYS A 103 -0.38 -20.52 1.38
CA LYS A 103 -0.70 -21.84 0.77
C LYS A 103 -0.64 -22.99 1.79
N ILE A 104 -1.15 -22.74 2.99
CA ILE A 104 -1.26 -23.73 4.07
C ILE A 104 -2.72 -23.95 4.47
N LYS A 105 -3.02 -25.07 5.13
CA LYS A 105 -4.37 -25.39 5.58
C LYS A 105 -4.83 -24.39 6.66
N ALA A 106 -6.08 -23.93 6.57
CA ALA A 106 -6.69 -23.05 7.57
C ALA A 106 -6.63 -23.63 8.99
N ASN A 107 -6.79 -24.95 9.14
CA ASN A 107 -6.66 -25.65 10.42
C ASN A 107 -5.28 -25.48 11.07
N THR A 108 -4.21 -25.35 10.27
CA THR A 108 -2.86 -25.06 10.79
C THR A 108 -2.82 -23.69 11.45
N ILE A 109 -3.39 -22.68 10.81
CA ILE A 109 -3.43 -21.31 11.31
C ILE A 109 -4.38 -21.19 12.51
N HIS A 110 -5.47 -21.96 12.52
CA HIS A 110 -6.38 -22.02 13.65
C HIS A 110 -5.65 -22.44 14.95
N ARG A 111 -4.56 -23.19 14.85
CA ARG A 111 -3.74 -23.63 16.00
C ARG A 111 -2.72 -22.58 16.45
N TRP A 112 -2.54 -21.49 15.71
CA TRP A 112 -1.58 -20.42 16.03
C TRP A 112 -2.03 -19.50 17.16
N GLY A 113 -3.15 -19.78 17.83
CA GLY A 113 -3.62 -18.97 18.94
C GLY A 113 -5.13 -18.85 18.96
N LYS A 114 -5.67 -18.44 20.11
CA LYS A 114 -7.12 -18.20 20.25
C LYS A 114 -7.53 -16.84 19.67
N GLY A 115 -6.66 -15.84 19.76
CA GLY A 115 -6.92 -14.48 19.28
C GLY A 115 -6.38 -14.18 17.89
N VAL A 116 -6.45 -12.90 17.53
CA VAL A 116 -5.87 -12.34 16.29
C VAL A 116 -4.36 -12.06 16.41
N GLU A 117 -3.76 -12.31 17.57
CA GLU A 117 -2.31 -12.17 17.78
C GLU A 117 -1.51 -13.27 17.08
N PHE A 118 -2.09 -14.46 16.90
CA PHE A 118 -1.38 -15.62 16.38
C PHE A 118 -0.07 -15.91 17.16
N ASP A 119 -0.17 -15.94 18.49
CA ASP A 119 0.94 -16.06 19.45
C ASP A 119 1.65 -17.44 19.45
N LYS A 120 1.00 -18.49 18.94
CA LYS A 120 1.49 -19.87 18.90
C LYS A 120 2.07 -20.29 17.55
N ILE A 121 2.57 -19.33 16.77
CA ILE A 121 3.35 -19.67 15.57
C ILE A 121 4.65 -20.33 16.00
N SER A 122 5.00 -21.42 15.32
CA SER A 122 6.25 -22.14 15.56
C SER A 122 7.45 -21.22 15.27
N PRO A 123 8.43 -21.09 16.18
CA PRO A 123 9.51 -20.09 16.08
C PRO A 123 10.39 -20.31 14.84
N ASP A 124 10.58 -21.56 14.41
CA ASP A 124 11.28 -21.95 13.18
C ASP A 124 10.63 -21.41 11.90
N LYS A 125 9.30 -21.23 11.90
CA LYS A 125 8.55 -20.78 10.71
C LYS A 125 8.10 -19.35 10.78
N ARG A 126 8.13 -18.74 11.97
CA ARG A 126 7.61 -17.40 12.20
C ARG A 126 8.24 -16.39 11.24
N GLN A 127 9.57 -16.37 11.18
CA GLN A 127 10.28 -15.45 10.30
C GLN A 127 9.92 -15.67 8.83
N GLN A 128 9.88 -16.93 8.38
CA GLN A 128 9.52 -17.26 6.99
C GLN A 128 8.10 -16.78 6.64
N TYR A 129 7.13 -17.02 7.51
CA TYR A 129 5.75 -16.59 7.29
C TYR A 129 5.61 -15.09 7.30
N GLU A 130 6.18 -14.41 8.29
CA GLU A 130 6.13 -12.95 8.37
C GLU A 130 6.82 -12.32 7.15
N MET A 131 7.95 -12.85 6.69
CA MET A 131 8.61 -12.39 5.46
C MET A 131 7.68 -12.51 4.24
N TYR A 132 7.03 -13.66 4.06
CA TYR A 132 6.12 -13.88 2.94
C TYR A 132 4.92 -12.93 2.98
N LEU A 133 4.32 -12.74 4.16
CA LEU A 133 3.25 -11.76 4.36
C LEU A 133 3.72 -10.34 4.03
N GLY A 134 4.96 -9.99 4.39
CA GLY A 134 5.58 -8.70 4.07
C GLY A 134 5.76 -8.48 2.57
N TYR A 135 6.19 -9.50 1.83
CA TYR A 135 6.28 -9.44 0.37
C TYR A 135 4.92 -9.21 -0.27
N VAL A 136 3.90 -9.98 0.14
CA VAL A 136 2.55 -9.84 -0.41
C VAL A 136 1.92 -8.49 -0.07
N ASP A 137 2.11 -7.97 1.15
CA ASP A 137 1.67 -6.61 1.49
C ASP A 137 2.36 -5.56 0.62
N THR A 138 3.66 -5.71 0.41
CA THR A 138 4.42 -4.76 -0.41
C THR A 138 3.94 -4.78 -1.86
N LEU A 139 3.79 -5.96 -2.46
CA LEU A 139 3.24 -6.12 -3.81
C LEU A 139 1.84 -5.51 -3.92
N ARG A 140 0.98 -5.71 -2.91
CA ARG A 140 -0.35 -5.10 -2.89
C ARG A 140 -0.29 -3.59 -2.82
N VAL A 141 0.54 -3.03 -1.93
CA VAL A 141 0.70 -1.57 -1.82
C VAL A 141 1.21 -1.01 -3.12
N LEU A 142 2.25 -1.61 -3.71
CA LEU A 142 2.76 -1.22 -5.02
C LEU A 142 1.64 -1.28 -6.05
N ALA A 143 0.95 -2.41 -6.24
CA ALA A 143 -0.14 -2.52 -7.20
C ALA A 143 -1.24 -1.47 -7.00
N THR A 144 -1.57 -1.14 -5.75
CA THR A 144 -2.61 -0.14 -5.42
C THR A 144 -2.13 1.29 -5.65
N SER A 145 -0.91 1.63 -5.21
CA SER A 145 -0.29 2.95 -5.43
C SER A 145 0.03 3.20 -6.90
N LEU A 146 0.31 2.12 -7.64
CA LEU A 146 0.65 2.11 -9.05
C LEU A 146 -0.57 1.78 -9.91
N GLY A 147 -1.82 1.97 -9.43
CA GLY A 147 -3.09 1.64 -10.11
C GLY A 147 -3.36 2.33 -11.46
N GLY A 148 -2.33 2.85 -12.12
CA GLY A 148 -2.32 3.26 -13.53
C GLY A 148 -1.03 2.92 -14.27
N LEU A 149 -0.22 1.96 -13.81
CA LEU A 149 1.06 1.62 -14.43
C LEU A 149 0.99 0.39 -15.34
N ASP A 150 1.46 0.62 -16.56
CA ASP A 150 1.85 -0.36 -17.57
C ASP A 150 2.79 -1.41 -16.98
N GLU A 151 2.54 -2.69 -17.29
CA GLU A 151 3.30 -3.89 -16.88
C GLU A 151 4.82 -3.71 -17.05
N ARG A 152 5.22 -2.92 -18.07
CA ARG A 152 6.62 -2.57 -18.37
C ARG A 152 7.35 -1.77 -17.29
N LEU A 153 6.64 -1.06 -16.41
CA LEU A 153 7.27 -0.35 -15.29
C LEU A 153 7.51 -1.26 -14.10
N LEU A 154 6.61 -2.22 -13.88
CA LEU A 154 6.77 -3.22 -12.84
C LEU A 154 7.96 -4.13 -13.16
N LEU A 155 8.10 -4.56 -14.41
CA LEU A 155 9.27 -5.30 -14.89
C LEU A 155 10.57 -4.49 -14.73
N ARG A 156 10.60 -3.20 -15.08
CA ARG A 156 11.79 -2.35 -14.89
C ARG A 156 12.21 -2.14 -13.43
N LEU A 157 11.23 -2.09 -12.52
CA LEU A 157 11.51 -2.00 -11.08
C LEU A 157 12.10 -3.30 -10.55
N LEU A 158 11.72 -4.44 -11.13
CA LEU A 158 12.24 -5.76 -10.77
C LEU A 158 13.58 -6.08 -11.45
N ASP A 159 13.82 -5.57 -12.65
CA ASP A 159 15.06 -5.77 -13.43
C ASP A 159 16.24 -4.92 -12.93
N ARG A 160 16.08 -4.13 -11.87
CA ARG A 160 17.10 -3.16 -11.44
C ARG A 160 18.24 -3.76 -10.59
N GLU A 161 18.46 -5.06 -10.69
CA GLU A 161 19.67 -5.73 -10.20
C GLU A 161 20.25 -6.66 -11.27
N GLN A 162 21.09 -6.08 -12.14
CA GLN A 162 22.36 -6.66 -12.58
C GLN A 162 23.42 -5.57 -12.60
#